data_AF-A0A923HKD4-F1
#
_entry.id   AF-A0A923HKD4-F1
#
_cell.length_a   1.000
_cell.length_b   1.000
_cell.length_c   1.000
_cell.angle_alpha   90.00
_cell.angle_beta   90.00
_cell.angle_gamma   90.00
#
_symmetry.space_group_name_H-M   'P 1'
#
loop_
_entity.id
_entity.type
_entity.pdbx_description
1 polymer ?
#
loop_
_entity_poly.entity_id
_entity_poly.type
_entity_poly.pdbx_seq_one_letter_code
_entity_poly.pdbx_strand_id
1 'polypeptide(L)'
;MWKKIKDLFVAKTDSLEANAIIMNDAKIVTTDDAQTDVEESGPNLSGLIRQHLAPVLRADGFTGSGRSFRKNHTDWLFVLTLETSRAGNAFALHVGIQPKFAPDTLGKPVDPKKLKVQLCEFRRRISSTAKDQWWDFEATEESMITALQASASVYVEHMRPLVHAICAEPSIFAEISVEKFNVQAMGFEGFASDEGRLALATARYLVLKKQHEKARAFAEHGLRHVGISVGLQRDFEELLNCFEQAKLDDINDAS
;
A
#
# COMPACT_ATOMS: atom_id res chain seq x y z
N MET A 1 25.83 17.65 20.90
CA MET A 1 26.07 17.80 19.45
C MET A 1 24.78 18.05 18.63
N TRP A 2 23.58 17.84 19.19
CA TRP A 2 22.30 18.09 18.50
C TRP A 2 21.73 19.53 18.61
N LYS A 3 22.29 20.40 19.46
CA LYS A 3 21.82 21.79 19.61
C LYS A 3 22.24 22.70 18.44
N LYS A 4 23.41 22.45 17.83
CA LYS A 4 23.95 23.23 16.70
C LYS A 4 23.23 23.01 15.35
N ILE A 5 22.44 21.94 15.21
CA ILE A 5 21.71 21.64 13.96
C ILE A 5 20.35 22.38 13.91
N LYS A 6 19.74 22.65 15.07
CA LYS A 6 18.48 23.40 15.14
C LYS A 6 18.65 24.88 14.77
N ASP A 7 19.77 25.49 15.15
CA ASP A 7 20.03 26.91 14.89
C ASP A 7 20.32 27.20 13.40
N LEU A 8 20.74 26.19 12.63
CA LEU A 8 20.94 26.30 11.17
C LEU A 8 19.64 26.29 10.36
N PHE A 9 18.51 25.85 10.93
CA PHE A 9 17.22 25.80 10.23
C PHE A 9 16.32 27.00 10.48
N VAL A 10 16.55 27.78 11.55
CA VAL A 10 15.78 29.01 11.83
C VAL A 10 16.28 30.19 11.00
N ALA A 11 17.59 30.26 10.71
CA ALA A 11 18.18 31.37 9.96
C ALA A 11 17.87 31.37 8.44
N LYS A 12 17.24 30.32 7.90
CA LYS A 12 16.93 30.19 6.46
C LYS A 12 15.49 30.57 6.10
N THR A 13 14.67 30.86 7.10
CA THR A 13 13.26 31.23 6.92
C THR A 13 13.04 32.75 6.80
N ASP A 14 14.03 33.57 7.17
CA ASP A 14 13.89 35.02 7.20
C ASP A 14 14.42 35.73 5.94
N SER A 15 14.85 35.00 4.90
CA SER A 15 15.43 35.58 3.67
C SER A 15 14.59 35.43 2.40
N LEU A 16 13.32 35.01 2.50
CA LEU A 16 12.44 34.83 1.33
C LEU A 16 11.28 35.84 1.26
N GLU A 17 11.18 36.78 2.20
CA GLU A 17 10.21 37.88 2.14
C GLU A 17 10.89 39.19 1.69
N ALA A 18 11.39 39.20 0.46
CA ALA A 18 11.72 40.45 -0.23
C ALA A 18 11.79 40.16 -1.74
N ASN A 19 10.65 40.30 -2.44
CA ASN A 19 10.55 40.76 -3.83
C ASN A 19 9.14 40.50 -4.38
N ALA A 20 8.22 41.43 -4.13
CA ALA A 20 6.92 41.45 -4.81
C ALA A 20 6.32 42.86 -4.85
N ILE A 21 6.99 43.83 -5.49
CA ILE A 21 6.36 45.09 -5.94
C ILE A 21 7.11 45.59 -7.17
N ILE A 22 6.54 45.44 -8.38
CA ILE A 22 6.53 46.46 -9.45
C ILE A 22 5.26 46.28 -10.30
N MET A 23 4.49 47.35 -10.39
CA MET A 23 3.30 47.56 -11.23
C MET A 23 3.60 47.48 -12.73
N ASN A 24 2.63 47.04 -13.53
CA ASN A 24 2.31 47.82 -14.73
C ASN A 24 0.88 47.58 -15.23
N ASP A 25 0.11 48.67 -15.24
CA ASP A 25 -1.11 48.86 -15.99
C ASP A 25 -0.78 48.98 -17.48
N ALA A 26 -1.40 48.14 -18.32
CA ALA A 26 -1.63 48.46 -19.72
C ALA A 26 -2.88 47.73 -20.21
N LYS A 27 -3.99 48.48 -20.29
CA LYS A 27 -5.19 48.13 -21.05
C LYS A 27 -4.81 47.93 -22.52
N ILE A 28 -5.15 46.76 -23.07
CA ILE A 28 -5.43 46.60 -24.49
C ILE A 28 -6.81 45.96 -24.59
N VAL A 29 -7.76 46.75 -25.10
CA VAL A 29 -9.06 46.31 -25.55
C VAL A 29 -8.86 45.80 -26.98
N THR A 30 -9.08 44.51 -27.20
CA THR A 30 -9.33 43.95 -28.53
C THR A 30 -10.67 43.23 -28.52
N THR A 31 -11.54 43.70 -29.41
CA THR A 31 -12.83 43.15 -29.82
C THR A 31 -12.68 41.89 -30.66
N ASP A 32 -13.76 41.10 -30.69
CA ASP A 32 -14.09 40.03 -31.65
C ASP A 32 -13.20 38.78 -31.67
N ASP A 33 -13.70 37.68 -31.07
CA ASP A 33 -14.56 36.73 -31.78
C ASP A 33 -14.95 35.61 -30.80
N ALA A 34 -16.25 35.50 -30.51
CA ALA A 34 -16.79 34.42 -29.68
C ALA A 34 -16.87 33.12 -30.51
N GLN A 35 -15.70 32.52 -30.74
CA GLN A 35 -15.59 31.11 -31.08
C GLN A 35 -15.69 30.33 -29.77
N THR A 36 -16.89 29.87 -29.42
CA THR A 36 -17.06 28.80 -28.45
C THR A 36 -16.57 27.51 -29.11
N ASP A 37 -15.25 27.35 -29.17
CA ASP A 37 -14.64 26.04 -29.20
C ASP A 37 -15.11 25.34 -27.92
N VAL A 38 -16.15 24.53 -28.05
CA VAL A 38 -16.43 23.49 -27.07
C VAL A 38 -15.22 22.58 -27.18
N GLU A 39 -14.20 22.85 -26.35
CA GLU A 39 -13.19 21.85 -26.03
C GLU A 39 -13.98 20.60 -25.65
N GLU A 40 -14.05 19.63 -26.57
CA GLU A 40 -14.46 18.27 -26.27
C GLU A 40 -13.50 17.77 -25.22
N SER A 41 -13.83 18.05 -23.95
CA SER A 41 -13.08 17.55 -22.82
C SER A 41 -13.14 16.04 -22.97
N GLY A 42 -12.00 15.43 -23.33
CA GLY A 42 -11.93 14.00 -23.58
C GLY A 42 -12.54 13.19 -22.42
N PRO A 43 -12.85 11.91 -22.67
CA PRO A 43 -13.62 11.10 -21.74
C PRO A 43 -13.07 11.17 -20.30
N ASN A 44 -13.96 11.45 -19.35
CA ASN A 44 -13.60 11.68 -17.96
C ASN A 44 -13.30 10.34 -17.27
N LEU A 45 -12.02 9.94 -17.25
CA LEU A 45 -11.55 8.72 -16.60
C LEU A 45 -12.05 8.57 -15.16
N SER A 46 -12.17 9.65 -14.38
CA SER A 46 -12.67 9.57 -12.99
C SER A 46 -14.15 9.18 -12.92
N GLY A 47 -14.95 9.65 -13.89
CA GLY A 47 -16.34 9.24 -14.06
C GLY A 47 -16.44 7.77 -14.41
N LEU A 48 -15.64 7.31 -15.37
CA LEU A 48 -15.63 5.90 -15.80
C LEU A 48 -15.14 4.95 -14.69
N ILE A 49 -14.12 5.34 -13.91
CA ILE A 49 -13.69 4.54 -12.75
C ILE A 49 -14.84 4.35 -11.76
N ARG A 50 -15.64 5.40 -11.51
CA ARG A 50 -16.80 5.33 -10.59
C ARG A 50 -17.85 4.33 -11.09
N GLN A 51 -18.01 4.18 -12.40
CA GLN A 51 -19.02 3.33 -13.02
C GLN A 51 -18.54 1.88 -13.17
N HIS A 52 -17.27 1.64 -13.53
CA HIS A 52 -16.81 0.30 -13.96
C HIS A 52 -15.89 -0.41 -12.97
N LEU A 53 -15.07 0.32 -12.20
CA LEU A 53 -14.11 -0.29 -11.26
C LEU A 53 -14.57 -0.16 -9.81
N ALA A 54 -15.05 1.03 -9.43
CA ALA A 54 -15.45 1.30 -8.05
C ALA A 54 -16.54 0.35 -7.51
N PRO A 55 -17.57 -0.06 -8.27
CA PRO A 55 -18.57 -1.02 -7.76
C PRO A 55 -17.95 -2.36 -7.38
N VAL A 56 -17.01 -2.86 -8.19
CA VAL A 56 -16.29 -4.12 -7.93
C VAL A 56 -15.48 -4.01 -6.64
N LEU A 57 -14.73 -2.93 -6.45
CA LEU A 57 -13.94 -2.70 -5.23
C LEU A 57 -14.84 -2.50 -3.98
N ARG A 58 -15.96 -1.79 -4.12
CA ARG A 58 -16.92 -1.56 -3.02
C ARG A 58 -17.60 -2.83 -2.57
N ALA A 59 -17.87 -3.77 -3.47
CA ALA A 59 -18.37 -5.10 -3.10
C ALA A 59 -17.42 -5.83 -2.14
N ASP A 60 -16.11 -5.57 -2.26
CA ASP A 60 -15.08 -6.10 -1.35
C ASP A 60 -14.78 -5.19 -0.15
N GLY A 61 -15.63 -4.17 0.09
CA GLY A 61 -15.54 -3.28 1.25
C GLY A 61 -14.50 -2.16 1.14
N PHE A 62 -14.00 -1.87 -0.06
CA PHE A 62 -13.20 -0.66 -0.29
C PHE A 62 -14.09 0.58 -0.30
N THR A 63 -13.55 1.68 0.22
CA THR A 63 -14.13 3.02 0.15
C THR A 63 -13.19 3.95 -0.62
N GLY A 64 -13.71 5.04 -1.18
CA GLY A 64 -12.95 5.98 -1.98
C GLY A 64 -13.58 6.31 -3.33
N SER A 65 -12.87 7.13 -4.10
CA SER A 65 -13.30 7.67 -5.38
C SER A 65 -12.10 8.10 -6.23
N GLY A 66 -12.33 8.33 -7.52
CA GLY A 66 -11.28 8.71 -8.45
C GLY A 66 -10.24 7.60 -8.55
N ARG A 67 -8.97 7.91 -8.29
CA ARG A 67 -7.85 6.98 -8.48
C ARG A 67 -7.37 6.30 -7.20
N SER A 68 -8.03 6.46 -6.06
CA SER A 68 -7.58 5.86 -4.80
C SER A 68 -8.73 5.26 -4.00
N PHE A 69 -8.51 4.02 -3.56
CA PHE A 69 -9.44 3.21 -2.78
C PHE A 69 -8.73 2.61 -1.58
N ARG A 70 -9.45 2.46 -0.47
CA ARG A 70 -8.93 1.94 0.79
C ARG A 70 -9.91 0.97 1.42
N LYS A 71 -9.42 -0.17 1.93
CA LYS A 71 -10.17 -1.07 2.80
C LYS A 71 -9.50 -1.09 4.16
N ASN A 72 -10.23 -0.67 5.19
CA ASN A 72 -9.76 -0.63 6.56
C ASN A 72 -10.33 -1.84 7.32
N HIS A 73 -9.57 -2.93 7.39
CA HIS A 73 -9.92 -4.14 8.14
C HIS A 73 -9.35 -4.06 9.57
N THR A 74 -9.82 -4.88 10.51
CA THR A 74 -9.37 -4.83 11.92
C THR A 74 -7.85 -4.83 12.07
N ASP A 75 -7.18 -5.82 11.47
CA ASP A 75 -5.72 -6.03 11.59
C ASP A 75 -4.92 -5.52 10.37
N TRP A 76 -5.61 -5.21 9.27
CA TRP A 76 -5.01 -4.96 7.97
C TRP A 76 -5.56 -3.71 7.31
N LEU A 77 -4.71 -3.02 6.54
CA LEU A 77 -5.11 -1.93 5.67
C LEU A 77 -4.72 -2.27 4.24
N PHE A 78 -5.67 -2.10 3.32
CA PHE A 78 -5.43 -2.23 1.89
C PHE A 78 -5.56 -0.86 1.24
N VAL A 79 -4.61 -0.53 0.38
CA VAL A 79 -4.63 0.68 -0.43
C VAL A 79 -4.52 0.25 -1.88
N LEU A 80 -5.46 0.69 -2.72
CA LEU A 80 -5.43 0.46 -4.16
C LEU A 80 -5.41 1.81 -4.86
N THR A 81 -4.46 2.00 -5.77
CA THR A 81 -4.35 3.23 -6.56
C THR A 81 -4.21 2.92 -8.03
N LEU A 82 -4.86 3.74 -8.86
CA LEU A 82 -4.71 3.71 -10.30
C LEU A 82 -3.59 4.67 -10.71
N GLU A 83 -2.50 4.11 -11.22
CA GLU A 83 -1.30 4.82 -11.67
C GLU A 83 -1.37 5.00 -13.18
N THR A 84 -1.51 6.24 -13.65
CA THR A 84 -1.54 6.54 -15.09
C THR A 84 -0.12 6.64 -15.65
N SER A 85 0.07 6.18 -16.88
CA SER A 85 1.34 6.31 -17.60
C SER A 85 1.68 7.79 -17.81
N ARG A 86 2.96 8.07 -18.08
CA ARG A 86 3.41 9.44 -18.38
C ARG A 86 2.70 10.02 -19.61
N ALA A 87 2.40 9.19 -20.60
CA ALA A 87 1.70 9.58 -21.81
C ALA A 87 0.17 9.71 -21.61
N GLY A 88 -0.36 9.24 -20.49
CA GLY A 88 -1.79 9.36 -20.16
C GLY A 88 -2.71 8.42 -20.94
N ASN A 89 -2.16 7.49 -21.72
CA ASN A 89 -2.87 6.53 -22.57
C ASN A 89 -2.84 5.08 -22.02
N ALA A 90 -2.38 4.91 -20.78
CA ALA A 90 -2.39 3.62 -20.11
C ALA A 90 -2.47 3.81 -18.61
N PHE A 91 -2.90 2.77 -17.89
CA PHE A 91 -2.82 2.75 -16.43
C PHE A 91 -2.43 1.37 -15.89
N ALA A 92 -1.96 1.35 -14.65
CA ALA A 92 -1.80 0.14 -13.85
C ALA A 92 -2.59 0.27 -12.54
N LEU A 93 -3.03 -0.85 -11.99
CA LEU A 93 -3.62 -0.93 -10.65
C LEU A 93 -2.52 -1.34 -9.69
N HIS A 94 -2.19 -0.48 -8.73
CA HIS A 94 -1.18 -0.73 -7.72
C HIS A 94 -1.88 -1.02 -6.39
N VAL A 95 -1.59 -2.16 -5.79
CA VAL A 95 -2.10 -2.55 -4.47
C VAL A 95 -0.99 -2.53 -3.43
N GLY A 96 -1.33 -2.03 -2.24
CA GLY A 96 -0.53 -2.09 -1.03
C GLY A 96 -1.33 -2.75 0.09
N ILE A 97 -0.68 -3.64 0.84
CA ILE A 97 -1.20 -4.31 2.03
C ILE A 97 -0.29 -3.94 3.19
N GLN A 98 -0.87 -3.35 4.23
CA GLN A 98 -0.17 -2.93 5.43
C GLN A 98 -0.77 -3.59 6.66
N PRO A 99 0.01 -4.38 7.42
CA PRO A 99 -0.39 -4.79 8.76
C PRO A 99 -0.43 -3.58 9.70
N LYS A 100 -1.52 -3.42 10.46
CA LYS A 100 -1.68 -2.29 11.40
C LYS A 100 -0.88 -2.43 12.68
N PHE A 101 -0.48 -3.66 12.99
CA PHE A 101 0.35 -4.02 14.14
C PHE A 101 1.85 -3.88 13.84
N ALA A 102 2.22 -3.36 12.66
CA ALA A 102 3.60 -3.09 12.27
C ALA A 102 3.74 -1.64 11.78
N PRO A 103 4.93 -1.02 11.92
CA PRO A 103 5.18 0.28 11.32
C PRO A 103 5.12 0.21 9.78
N ASP A 104 5.03 1.36 9.14
CA ASP A 104 5.20 1.48 7.70
C ASP A 104 6.66 1.24 7.27
N THR A 105 6.92 1.25 5.96
CA THR A 105 8.28 1.02 5.43
C THR A 105 9.31 2.09 5.80
N LEU A 106 8.90 3.20 6.41
CA LEU A 106 9.75 4.25 6.96
C LEU A 106 9.89 4.16 8.48
N GLY A 107 9.36 3.11 9.11
CA GLY A 107 9.39 2.91 10.56
C GLY A 107 8.38 3.77 11.33
N LYS A 108 7.39 4.36 10.64
CA LYS A 108 6.41 5.25 11.27
C LYS A 108 5.10 4.52 11.62
N PRO A 109 4.36 5.00 12.63
CA PRO A 109 3.01 4.52 12.90
C PRO A 109 2.10 4.70 11.68
N VAL A 110 1.26 3.70 11.40
CA VAL A 110 0.35 3.68 10.26
C VAL A 110 -0.86 4.58 10.52
N ASP A 111 -1.06 5.60 9.68
CA ASP A 111 -2.32 6.36 9.60
C ASP A 111 -3.19 5.79 8.45
N PRO A 112 -4.32 5.14 8.76
CA PRO A 112 -5.19 4.52 7.74
C PRO A 112 -5.67 5.48 6.64
N LYS A 113 -5.80 6.77 6.95
CA LYS A 113 -6.30 7.78 6.01
C LYS A 113 -5.20 8.31 5.09
N LYS A 114 -3.95 8.32 5.55
CA LYS A 114 -2.82 8.94 4.83
C LYS A 114 -1.85 7.96 4.19
N LEU A 115 -1.91 6.67 4.55
CA LEU A 115 -0.96 5.69 4.02
C LEU A 115 -1.02 5.64 2.49
N LYS A 116 0.13 5.75 1.82
CA LYS A 116 0.23 5.58 0.37
C LYS A 116 0.68 4.17 0.05
N VAL A 117 0.38 3.68 -1.15
CA VAL A 117 0.76 2.32 -1.58
C VAL A 117 2.27 2.09 -1.46
N GLN A 118 3.10 3.11 -1.74
CA GLN A 118 4.56 3.02 -1.64
C GLN A 118 5.06 2.80 -0.21
N LEU A 119 4.24 3.14 0.80
CA LEU A 119 4.55 3.00 2.22
C LEU A 119 4.03 1.70 2.82
N CYS A 120 3.26 0.91 2.06
CA CYS A 120 2.76 -0.39 2.53
C CYS A 120 3.89 -1.43 2.54
N GLU A 121 3.86 -2.32 3.53
CA GLU A 121 4.81 -3.43 3.67
C GLU A 121 4.83 -4.34 2.45
N PHE A 122 3.65 -4.74 1.95
CA PHE A 122 3.54 -5.53 0.74
C PHE A 122 2.93 -4.67 -0.36
N ARG A 123 3.60 -4.57 -1.51
CA ARG A 123 3.08 -3.85 -2.68
C ARG A 123 3.35 -4.58 -3.99
N ARG A 124 2.43 -4.46 -4.94
CA ARG A 124 2.61 -4.86 -6.34
C ARG A 124 1.67 -4.12 -7.28
N ARG A 125 2.01 -4.10 -8.56
CA ARG A 125 1.01 -3.90 -9.61
C ARG A 125 0.21 -5.19 -9.78
N ILE A 126 -1.11 -5.05 -9.84
CA ILE A 126 -2.02 -6.15 -10.06
C ILE A 126 -1.85 -6.59 -11.51
N SER A 127 -1.80 -7.90 -11.71
CA SER A 127 -1.49 -8.49 -13.00
C SER A 127 -1.98 -9.93 -13.05
N SER A 128 -2.40 -10.35 -14.24
CA SER A 128 -2.77 -11.74 -14.56
C SER A 128 -1.57 -12.68 -14.63
N THR A 129 -0.39 -12.10 -14.86
CA THR A 129 0.90 -12.79 -14.83
C THR A 129 1.73 -12.26 -13.66
N ALA A 130 2.79 -12.94 -13.24
CA ALA A 130 3.71 -12.42 -12.21
C ALA A 130 4.55 -11.20 -12.65
N LYS A 131 4.14 -10.49 -13.73
CA LYS A 131 4.82 -9.31 -14.30
C LYS A 131 3.89 -8.11 -14.30
N ASP A 132 4.46 -6.91 -14.30
CA ASP A 132 3.73 -5.64 -14.40
C ASP A 132 2.75 -5.65 -15.59
N GLN A 133 1.49 -5.31 -15.31
CA GLN A 133 0.45 -5.19 -16.32
C GLN A 133 -0.03 -3.74 -16.42
N TRP A 134 0.00 -3.21 -17.64
CA TRP A 134 -0.56 -1.93 -18.01
C TRP A 134 -1.76 -2.18 -18.93
N TRP A 135 -2.85 -1.46 -18.71
CA TRP A 135 -4.00 -1.45 -19.60
C TRP A 135 -3.92 -0.18 -20.43
N ASP A 136 -3.54 -0.36 -21.70
CA ASP A 136 -3.57 0.70 -22.69
C ASP A 136 -5.01 1.04 -23.06
N PHE A 137 -5.25 2.31 -23.39
CA PHE A 137 -6.52 2.80 -23.89
C PHE A 137 -6.29 3.98 -24.84
N GLU A 138 -7.20 4.12 -25.79
CA GLU A 138 -7.25 5.26 -26.70
C GLU A 138 -8.02 6.43 -26.07
N ALA A 139 -8.00 7.59 -26.71
CA ALA A 139 -8.74 8.78 -26.26
C ALA A 139 -10.27 8.68 -26.50
N THR A 140 -10.83 7.48 -26.41
CA THR A 140 -12.25 7.19 -26.59
C THR A 140 -12.84 6.56 -25.33
N GLU A 141 -14.12 6.84 -25.07
CA GLU A 141 -14.81 6.34 -23.87
C GLU A 141 -14.85 4.81 -23.87
N GLU A 142 -15.19 4.20 -25.01
CA GLU A 142 -15.28 2.75 -25.19
C GLU A 142 -13.96 2.03 -24.89
N SER A 143 -12.83 2.58 -25.35
CA SER A 143 -11.51 2.01 -25.10
C SER A 143 -11.16 2.08 -23.60
N MET A 144 -11.44 3.20 -22.93
CA MET A 144 -11.23 3.35 -21.49
C MET A 144 -12.14 2.41 -20.68
N ILE A 145 -13.41 2.23 -21.07
CA ILE A 145 -14.34 1.30 -20.43
C ILE A 145 -13.79 -0.12 -20.53
N THR A 146 -13.33 -0.52 -21.71
CA THR A 146 -12.74 -1.86 -21.96
C THR A 146 -11.53 -2.08 -21.06
N ALA A 147 -10.62 -1.11 -20.98
CA ALA A 147 -9.45 -1.17 -20.10
C ALA A 147 -9.84 -1.28 -18.62
N LEU A 148 -10.82 -0.50 -18.16
CA LEU A 148 -11.30 -0.54 -16.77
C LEU A 148 -11.97 -1.86 -16.43
N GLN A 149 -12.82 -2.38 -17.30
CA GLN A 149 -13.47 -3.68 -17.12
C GLN A 149 -12.44 -4.82 -17.09
N ALA A 150 -11.45 -4.81 -17.99
CA ALA A 150 -10.35 -5.77 -17.98
C ALA A 150 -9.57 -5.70 -16.65
N SER A 151 -9.25 -4.50 -16.17
CA SER A 151 -8.55 -4.32 -14.89
C SER A 151 -9.36 -4.80 -13.69
N ALA A 152 -10.68 -4.60 -13.72
CA ALA A 152 -11.60 -5.07 -12.69
C ALA A 152 -11.64 -6.61 -12.67
N SER A 153 -11.72 -7.26 -13.83
CA SER A 153 -11.67 -8.73 -13.93
C SER A 153 -10.37 -9.30 -13.35
N VAL A 154 -9.21 -8.71 -13.67
CA VAL A 154 -7.93 -9.16 -13.12
C VAL A 154 -7.87 -8.96 -11.59
N TYR A 155 -8.44 -7.87 -11.06
CA TYR A 155 -8.58 -7.71 -9.61
C TYR A 155 -9.45 -8.82 -8.99
N VAL A 156 -10.61 -9.13 -9.60
CA VAL A 156 -11.51 -10.18 -9.13
C VAL A 156 -10.84 -11.54 -9.12
N GLU A 157 -10.07 -11.85 -10.16
CA GLU A 157 -9.44 -13.16 -10.31
C GLU A 157 -8.22 -13.31 -9.37
N HIS A 158 -7.35 -12.31 -9.30
CA HIS A 158 -6.04 -12.47 -8.66
C HIS A 158 -5.90 -11.81 -7.29
N MET A 159 -6.70 -10.78 -6.99
CA MET A 159 -6.56 -10.03 -5.74
C MET A 159 -7.69 -10.26 -4.75
N ARG A 160 -8.94 -10.42 -5.22
CA ARG A 160 -10.07 -10.69 -4.34
C ARG A 160 -9.85 -11.94 -3.46
N PRO A 161 -9.38 -13.09 -3.99
CA PRO A 161 -9.15 -14.27 -3.15
C PRO A 161 -8.16 -13.99 -2.02
N LEU A 162 -7.06 -13.28 -2.32
CA LEU A 162 -6.08 -12.89 -1.31
C LEU A 162 -6.68 -11.94 -0.27
N VAL A 163 -7.41 -10.90 -0.70
CA VAL A 163 -8.08 -9.96 0.22
C VAL A 163 -9.04 -10.71 1.15
N HIS A 164 -9.82 -11.64 0.61
CA HIS A 164 -10.75 -12.47 1.40
C HIS A 164 -9.99 -13.38 2.37
N ALA A 165 -8.95 -14.08 1.93
CA ALA A 165 -8.15 -14.95 2.78
C ALA A 165 -7.46 -14.20 3.93
N ILE A 166 -6.97 -12.98 3.69
CA ILE A 166 -6.37 -12.13 4.73
C ILE A 166 -7.43 -11.64 5.73
N CYS A 167 -8.63 -11.29 5.26
CA CYS A 167 -9.72 -10.77 6.09
C CYS A 167 -10.62 -11.85 6.71
N ALA A 168 -10.39 -13.13 6.41
CA ALA A 168 -11.16 -14.23 6.97
C ALA A 168 -10.91 -14.39 8.48
N GLU A 169 -11.82 -15.09 9.14
CA GLU A 169 -11.65 -15.54 10.52
C GLU A 169 -11.86 -17.07 10.56
N PRO A 170 -10.80 -17.87 10.75
CA PRO A 170 -9.40 -17.45 10.91
C PRO A 170 -8.80 -16.89 9.60
N SER A 171 -7.84 -15.96 9.73
CA SER A 171 -7.07 -15.43 8.59
C SER A 171 -6.08 -16.46 8.07
N ILE A 172 -5.68 -16.37 6.80
CA ILE A 172 -4.59 -17.20 6.23
C ILE A 172 -3.30 -17.17 7.09
N PHE A 173 -3.02 -16.04 7.74
CA PHE A 173 -1.89 -15.89 8.66
C PHE A 173 -2.03 -16.67 9.97
N ALA A 174 -3.27 -16.94 10.42
CA ALA A 174 -3.52 -17.84 11.55
C ALA A 174 -3.49 -19.31 11.13
N GLU A 175 -3.90 -19.64 9.91
CA GLU A 175 -4.05 -21.03 9.48
C GLU A 175 -2.75 -21.66 8.99
N ILE A 176 -1.94 -20.93 8.22
CA ILE A 176 -0.73 -21.47 7.58
C ILE A 176 0.25 -22.10 8.58
N SER A 177 0.79 -23.27 8.27
CA SER A 177 1.85 -23.92 9.06
C SER A 177 3.23 -23.57 8.51
N VAL A 178 4.28 -23.66 9.33
CA VAL A 178 5.65 -23.31 8.90
C VAL A 178 6.12 -24.21 7.76
N GLU A 179 5.70 -25.48 7.73
CA GLU A 179 6.10 -26.46 6.72
C GLU A 179 5.49 -26.17 5.34
N LYS A 180 4.30 -25.56 5.32
CA LYS A 180 3.60 -25.19 4.09
C LYS A 180 3.85 -23.73 3.69
N PHE A 181 4.55 -22.98 4.54
CA PHE A 181 4.75 -21.56 4.34
C PHE A 181 5.73 -21.29 3.22
N ASN A 182 5.31 -20.47 2.27
CA ASN A 182 6.16 -19.76 1.33
C ASN A 182 5.34 -18.62 0.70
N VAL A 183 6.00 -17.75 -0.07
CA VAL A 183 5.38 -16.59 -0.71
C VAL A 183 4.20 -16.98 -1.61
N GLN A 184 4.32 -18.05 -2.40
CA GLN A 184 3.28 -18.48 -3.33
C GLN A 184 2.08 -19.10 -2.61
N ALA A 185 2.32 -19.97 -1.62
CA ALA A 185 1.27 -20.61 -0.83
C ALA A 185 0.40 -19.59 -0.07
N MET A 186 0.98 -18.45 0.28
CA MET A 186 0.28 -17.33 0.92
C MET A 186 -0.41 -16.38 -0.08
N GLY A 187 -0.22 -16.59 -1.39
CA GLY A 187 -0.76 -15.71 -2.44
C GLY A 187 0.00 -14.38 -2.60
N PHE A 188 1.22 -14.26 -2.08
CA PHE A 188 2.05 -13.05 -2.16
C PHE A 188 3.04 -13.08 -3.33
N GLU A 189 2.83 -13.94 -4.32
CA GLU A 189 3.64 -13.92 -5.55
C GLU A 189 3.53 -12.58 -6.28
N GLY A 190 4.64 -12.07 -6.78
CA GLY A 190 4.72 -10.77 -7.47
C GLY A 190 4.71 -9.55 -6.55
N PHE A 191 4.55 -9.72 -5.23
CA PHE A 191 4.80 -8.64 -4.28
C PHE A 191 6.30 -8.36 -4.15
N ALA A 192 6.65 -7.09 -3.95
CA ALA A 192 8.01 -6.67 -3.63
C ALA A 192 8.36 -7.03 -2.18
N SER A 193 8.29 -8.32 -1.85
CA SER A 193 8.52 -8.89 -0.52
C SER A 193 9.20 -10.25 -0.66
N ASP A 194 9.99 -10.61 0.34
CA ASP A 194 10.64 -11.91 0.44
C ASP A 194 9.99 -12.75 1.54
N GLU A 195 10.41 -14.01 1.62
CA GLU A 195 9.90 -14.95 2.61
C GLU A 195 10.18 -14.49 4.05
N GLY A 196 11.30 -13.80 4.28
CA GLY A 196 11.65 -13.23 5.59
C GLY A 196 10.64 -12.16 6.05
N ARG A 197 10.33 -11.18 5.21
CA ARG A 197 9.32 -10.14 5.51
C ARG A 197 7.94 -10.73 5.76
N LEU A 198 7.53 -11.70 4.93
CA LEU A 198 6.24 -12.35 5.10
C LEU A 198 6.19 -13.18 6.38
N ALA A 199 7.29 -13.86 6.76
CA ALA A 199 7.40 -14.61 8.01
C ALA A 199 7.32 -13.66 9.21
N LEU A 200 7.96 -12.48 9.15
CA LEU A 200 7.89 -11.47 10.20
C LEU A 200 6.47 -10.94 10.40
N ALA A 201 5.76 -10.63 9.31
CA ALA A 201 4.36 -10.22 9.41
C ALA A 201 3.46 -11.32 9.98
N THR A 202 3.70 -12.57 9.61
CA THR A 202 2.99 -13.74 10.14
C THR A 202 3.24 -13.93 11.62
N ALA A 203 4.51 -13.87 12.06
CA ALA A 203 4.88 -13.96 13.48
C ALA A 203 4.19 -12.87 14.30
N ARG A 204 4.28 -11.60 13.87
CA ARG A 204 3.61 -10.47 14.54
C ARG A 204 2.09 -10.63 14.61
N TYR A 205 1.46 -11.12 13.54
CA TYR A 205 0.03 -11.42 13.54
C TYR A 205 -0.33 -12.50 14.57
N LEU A 206 0.45 -13.57 14.65
CA LEU A 206 0.24 -14.66 15.61
C LEU A 206 0.45 -14.20 17.06
N VAL A 207 1.40 -13.30 17.32
CA VAL A 207 1.53 -12.64 18.64
C VAL A 207 0.26 -11.88 19.01
N LEU A 208 -0.28 -11.08 18.08
CA LEU A 208 -1.53 -10.36 18.28
C LEU A 208 -2.70 -11.30 18.61
N LYS A 209 -2.71 -12.51 18.02
CA LYS A 209 -3.71 -13.55 18.28
C LYS A 209 -3.36 -14.48 19.45
N LYS A 210 -2.32 -14.17 20.24
CA LYS A 210 -1.85 -14.95 21.39
C LYS A 210 -1.45 -16.40 21.06
N GLN A 211 -1.05 -16.66 19.82
CA GLN A 211 -0.54 -17.96 19.38
C GLN A 211 0.99 -17.98 19.47
N HIS A 212 1.52 -17.86 20.69
CA HIS A 212 2.94 -17.60 20.94
C HIS A 212 3.88 -18.69 20.40
N GLU A 213 3.54 -19.96 20.55
CA GLU A 213 4.36 -21.07 20.03
C GLU A 213 4.49 -21.02 18.50
N LYS A 214 3.36 -20.79 17.81
CA LYS A 214 3.33 -20.65 16.36
C LYS A 214 4.08 -19.40 15.90
N ALA A 215 3.90 -18.29 16.61
CA ALA A 215 4.62 -17.04 16.35
C ALA A 215 6.14 -17.23 16.46
N ARG A 216 6.61 -17.95 17.48
CA ARG A 216 8.03 -18.30 17.66
C ARG A 216 8.55 -19.12 16.49
N ALA A 217 7.83 -20.16 16.08
CA ALA A 217 8.23 -21.01 14.96
C ALA A 217 8.38 -20.22 13.64
N PHE A 218 7.48 -19.26 13.39
CA PHE A 218 7.60 -18.35 12.23
C PHE A 218 8.76 -17.36 12.35
N ALA A 219 9.05 -16.86 13.55
CA ALA A 219 10.21 -15.98 13.76
C ALA A 219 11.53 -16.71 13.50
N GLU A 220 11.68 -17.94 14.01
CA GLU A 220 12.84 -18.81 13.76
C GLU A 220 12.95 -19.20 12.27
N HIS A 221 11.82 -19.43 11.60
CA HIS A 221 11.79 -19.64 10.15
C HIS A 221 12.25 -18.42 9.38
N GLY A 222 11.74 -17.24 9.72
CA GLY A 222 12.09 -15.99 9.06
C GLY A 222 13.57 -15.63 9.20
N LEU A 223 14.19 -15.84 10.37
CA LEU A 223 15.64 -15.64 10.57
C LEU A 223 16.50 -16.47 9.61
N ARG A 224 16.06 -17.68 9.25
CA ARG A 224 16.78 -18.52 8.28
C ARG A 224 16.71 -17.98 6.85
N HIS A 225 15.75 -17.11 6.54
CA HIS A 225 15.47 -16.62 5.17
C HIS A 225 15.75 -15.12 4.98
N VAL A 226 16.10 -14.40 6.04
CA VAL A 226 16.26 -12.93 6.02
C VAL A 226 17.54 -12.44 5.33
N GLY A 227 18.48 -13.36 5.05
CA GLY A 227 19.77 -13.04 4.45
C GLY A 227 20.58 -12.05 5.29
N ILE A 228 21.10 -11.00 4.65
CA ILE A 228 21.98 -9.98 5.28
C ILE A 228 21.22 -8.76 5.86
N SER A 229 19.88 -8.80 5.89
CA SER A 229 19.09 -7.66 6.35
C SER A 229 19.12 -7.53 7.88
N VAL A 230 20.10 -6.76 8.38
CA VAL A 230 20.32 -6.52 9.82
C VAL A 230 19.06 -5.98 10.51
N GLY A 231 18.29 -5.12 9.84
CA GLY A 231 17.05 -4.57 10.40
C GLY A 231 15.99 -5.65 10.64
N LEU A 232 15.82 -6.56 9.69
CA LEU A 232 14.86 -7.66 9.84
C LEU A 232 15.37 -8.72 10.83
N GLN A 233 16.68 -9.00 10.87
CA GLN A 233 17.28 -9.88 11.88
C GLN A 233 16.97 -9.38 13.29
N ARG A 234 17.23 -8.09 13.56
CA ARG A 234 16.92 -7.46 14.84
C ARG A 234 15.44 -7.57 15.18
N ASP A 235 14.55 -7.28 14.23
CA ASP A 235 13.10 -7.36 14.47
C ASP A 235 12.64 -8.78 14.84
N PHE A 236 13.29 -9.83 14.31
CA PHE A 236 13.04 -11.21 14.72
C PHE A 236 13.62 -11.55 16.08
N GLU A 237 14.86 -11.14 16.35
CA GLU A 237 15.52 -11.36 17.65
C GLU A 237 14.73 -10.69 18.78
N GLU A 238 14.22 -9.47 18.55
CA GLU A 238 13.33 -8.79 19.49
C GLU A 238 12.07 -9.62 19.80
N LEU A 239 11.42 -10.20 18.78
CA LEU A 239 10.27 -11.09 18.99
C LEU A 239 10.63 -12.34 19.79
N LEU A 240 11.75 -12.98 19.48
CA LEU A 240 12.18 -14.20 20.18
C LEU A 240 12.53 -13.93 21.64
N ASN A 241 13.24 -12.83 21.92
CA ASN A 241 13.58 -12.42 23.27
C ASN A 241 12.31 -12.13 24.11
N CYS A 242 11.26 -11.55 23.51
CA CYS A 242 9.97 -11.37 24.18
C CYS A 242 9.34 -12.70 24.61
N PHE A 243 9.46 -13.77 23.81
CA PHE A 243 8.92 -15.09 24.18
C PHE A 243 9.72 -15.76 25.29
N GLU A 244 11.03 -15.54 25.35
CA GLU A 244 11.88 -16.08 26.43
C GLU A 244 11.58 -15.42 27.76
N GLN A 245 11.39 -14.09 27.76
CA GLN A 245 11.03 -13.36 28.98
C GLN A 245 9.66 -13.78 29.52
N ALA A 246 8.65 -13.88 28.66
CA ALA A 246 7.31 -14.31 29.09
C ALA A 246 7.32 -15.69 29.76
N LYS A 247 8.12 -16.63 29.24
CA LYS A 247 8.27 -17.96 29.81
C LYS A 247 8.95 -17.93 31.19
N LEU A 248 9.89 -17.02 31.42
CA LEU A 248 10.55 -16.85 32.71
C LEU A 248 9.60 -16.27 33.76
N ASP A 249 8.78 -15.29 33.35
CA ASP A 249 7.80 -14.66 34.23
C ASP A 249 6.74 -15.69 34.71
N ASP A 250 6.23 -16.54 33.80
CA ASP A 250 5.28 -17.61 34.14
C ASP A 250 5.84 -18.64 35.16
N ILE A 251 7.16 -18.92 35.12
CA ILE A 251 7.82 -19.83 36.06
C ILE A 251 7.95 -19.19 37.45
N ASN A 252 8.27 -17.90 37.48
CA ASN A 252 8.44 -17.16 38.73
C ASN A 252 7.11 -16.94 39.45
N ASP A 253 6.02 -16.73 38.71
CA ASP A 253 4.67 -16.57 39.29
C ASP A 253 4.07 -17.89 39.83
N ALA A 254 4.58 -19.03 39.37
CA ALA A 254 4.15 -20.37 39.81
C ALA A 254 4.93 -20.92 41.03
N SER A 255 5.99 -20.22 41.47
CA SER A 255 6.90 -20.61 42.57
C SER A 255 6.57 -19.92 43.89
#